data_AF-A0AAE0PK76-F1
#
_entry.id   AF-A0AAE0PK76-F1
#
_cell.length_a   1.000
_cell.length_b   1.000
_cell.length_c   1.000
_cell.angle_alpha   90.00
_cell.angle_beta   90.00
_cell.angle_gamma   90.00
#
_symmetry.space_group_name_H-M   'P 1'
#
loop_
_entity.id
_entity.type
_entity.pdbx_description
1 polymer ?
#
loop_
_entity_poly.entity_id
_entity_poly.type
_entity_poly.pdbx_seq_one_letter_code
_entity_poly.pdbx_strand_id
1 'polypeptide(L)'
;MTDSDENPLDLAIPHKDLPSTLWHVRHGGSQSCAAPQGGFTAASGFRKLKNDADLALQAALHFDWYTHTYEATLDWKSPFISVFDNKRHAENWGKQRERPVLLYEIDTTQLSPETVVFSAVELCGAFGEIDHPWAEDEFLFLNSIPSYCFVAEYCLCGDLYIQQPYISDGVDLGTFSRLPMSVGLPASDPTSPAREQLRELPTASASTEDDVDNLVNSFNDALHLDDAPTRKSSTSGIRRGNGYWYITF
;
A
#
# COMPACT_ATOMS: atom_id res chain seq x y z
N MET A 1 16.03 24.83 -19.69
CA MET A 1 15.53 23.90 -18.67
C MET A 1 16.43 22.69 -18.72
N THR A 2 17.27 22.51 -17.71
CA THR A 2 18.01 21.27 -17.53
C THR A 2 17.06 20.34 -16.81
N ASP A 3 16.61 19.29 -17.48
CA ASP A 3 16.00 18.15 -16.83
C ASP A 3 17.07 17.59 -15.89
N SER A 4 17.03 18.02 -14.63
CA SER A 4 17.71 17.29 -13.56
C SER A 4 17.01 15.95 -13.51
N ASP A 5 17.70 14.90 -13.95
CA ASP A 5 17.31 13.51 -13.75
C ASP A 5 17.26 13.26 -12.23
N GLU A 6 16.16 13.68 -11.59
CA GLU A 6 15.92 13.43 -10.18
C GLU A 6 15.76 11.93 -9.99
N ASN A 7 16.58 11.39 -9.09
CA ASN A 7 16.61 9.99 -8.78
C ASN A 7 15.57 9.73 -7.68
N PRO A 8 14.50 8.97 -7.94
CA PRO A 8 13.42 8.76 -6.97
C PRO A 8 13.89 8.06 -5.69
N LEU A 9 15.09 7.48 -5.72
CA LEU A 9 15.70 6.84 -4.56
C LEU A 9 16.34 7.84 -3.59
N ASP A 10 16.42 9.12 -3.91
CA ASP A 10 16.97 10.15 -3.02
C ASP A 10 16.05 10.40 -1.80
N LEU A 11 14.77 10.02 -1.89
CA LEU A 11 13.81 10.01 -0.77
C LEU A 11 13.83 8.69 0.03
N ALA A 12 14.67 7.72 -0.34
CA ALA A 12 14.77 6.48 0.42
C ALA A 12 15.45 6.72 1.77
N ILE A 13 14.90 6.11 2.83
CA ILE A 13 15.45 6.24 4.17
C ILE A 13 16.75 5.43 4.26
N PRO A 14 17.87 6.03 4.73
CA PRO A 14 19.06 5.26 5.03
C PRO A 14 18.79 4.20 6.11
N HIS A 15 19.31 2.98 5.94
CA HIS A 15 18.98 1.85 6.83
C HIS A 15 19.31 2.09 8.31
N LYS A 16 20.36 2.87 8.59
CA LYS A 16 20.75 3.26 9.94
C LYS A 16 19.70 4.12 10.67
N ASP A 17 18.80 4.74 9.91
CA ASP A 17 17.75 5.65 10.40
C ASP A 17 16.40 4.92 10.46
N LEU A 18 16.30 3.66 9.99
CA LEU A 18 15.10 2.83 10.14
C LEU A 18 14.91 2.38 11.59
N PRO A 19 13.66 2.29 12.08
CA PRO A 19 13.34 1.60 13.31
C PRO A 19 13.85 0.16 13.26
N SER A 20 14.45 -0.34 14.35
CA SER A 20 15.02 -1.70 14.40
C SER A 20 13.99 -2.81 14.18
N THR A 21 12.71 -2.50 14.41
CA THR A 21 11.60 -3.43 14.27
C THR A 21 10.45 -2.75 13.54
N LEU A 22 9.92 -3.44 12.53
CA LEU A 22 8.72 -3.04 11.79
C LEU A 22 7.69 -4.17 11.81
N TRP A 23 6.45 -3.84 11.48
CA TRP A 23 5.29 -4.72 11.59
C TRP A 23 4.53 -4.76 10.27
N HIS A 24 4.45 -5.92 9.62
CA HIS A 24 3.68 -6.09 8.39
C HIS A 24 2.34 -6.77 8.66
N VAL A 25 1.25 -6.17 8.18
CA VAL A 25 -0.09 -6.74 8.25
C VAL A 25 -0.44 -7.42 6.93
N ARG A 26 -0.81 -8.70 6.98
CA ARG A 26 -1.27 -9.46 5.82
C ARG A 26 -2.71 -9.92 5.99
N HIS A 27 -3.52 -9.74 4.95
CA HIS A 27 -4.89 -10.22 4.87
C HIS A 27 -5.26 -10.52 3.40
N GLY A 28 -6.48 -11.00 3.15
CA GLY A 28 -6.90 -11.44 1.80
C GLY A 28 -6.88 -10.34 0.71
N GLY A 29 -6.83 -9.06 1.10
CA GLY A 29 -6.74 -7.92 0.20
C GLY A 29 -5.39 -7.22 0.20
N SER A 30 -4.37 -7.79 0.84
CA SER A 30 -3.02 -7.20 0.85
C SER A 30 -2.44 -7.17 -0.57
N GLN A 31 -1.79 -6.06 -0.91
CA GLN A 31 -1.02 -5.91 -2.15
C GLN A 31 0.38 -6.53 -2.07
N SER A 32 0.51 -7.65 -1.38
CA SER A 32 1.74 -8.39 -1.25
C SER A 32 1.44 -9.88 -1.31
N CYS A 33 2.37 -10.63 -1.89
CA CYS A 33 2.29 -12.08 -2.03
C CYS A 33 3.48 -12.71 -1.32
N ALA A 34 3.27 -13.88 -0.70
CA ALA A 34 4.38 -14.65 -0.16
C ALA A 34 5.30 -15.06 -1.32
N ALA A 35 6.59 -14.81 -1.20
CA ALA A 35 7.53 -15.20 -2.24
C ALA A 35 7.90 -16.69 -2.11
N PRO A 36 8.26 -17.40 -3.21
CA PRO A 36 8.62 -18.82 -3.17
C PRO A 36 9.77 -19.15 -2.21
N GLN A 37 10.73 -18.23 -2.07
CA GLN A 37 11.88 -18.32 -1.16
C GLN A 37 11.55 -17.89 0.29
N GLY A 38 10.26 -17.79 0.62
CA GLY A 38 9.75 -17.03 1.75
C GLY A 38 9.86 -15.53 1.47
N GLY A 39 9.47 -14.68 2.43
CA GLY A 39 9.45 -13.25 2.17
C GLY A 39 8.06 -12.77 1.77
N PHE A 40 7.98 -11.46 1.51
CA PHE A 40 6.88 -10.89 0.75
C PHE A 40 7.42 -10.19 -0.49
N THR A 41 6.66 -10.25 -1.56
CA THR A 41 6.87 -9.48 -2.78
C THR A 41 5.63 -8.63 -3.00
N ALA A 42 5.81 -7.36 -3.37
CA ALA A 42 4.70 -6.47 -3.71
C ALA A 42 3.92 -7.06 -4.90
N ALA A 43 2.65 -6.69 -5.04
CA ALA A 43 1.82 -7.15 -6.15
C ALA A 43 2.45 -6.81 -7.52
N SER A 44 3.23 -5.74 -7.59
CA SER A 44 4.07 -5.35 -8.73
C SER A 44 5.57 -5.39 -8.39
N GLY A 45 6.03 -6.50 -7.80
CA GLY A 45 7.38 -6.62 -7.22
C GLY A 45 8.58 -6.54 -8.15
N PHE A 46 8.39 -6.19 -9.44
CA PHE A 46 9.47 -5.96 -10.40
C PHE A 46 9.41 -4.57 -11.03
N ARG A 47 8.46 -3.73 -10.62
CA ARG A 47 8.34 -2.37 -11.16
C ARG A 47 9.56 -1.55 -10.73
N LYS A 48 10.11 -0.82 -11.69
CA LYS A 48 11.15 0.19 -11.44
C LYS A 48 10.49 1.56 -11.43
N LEU A 49 10.80 2.36 -10.42
CA LEU A 49 10.41 3.76 -10.37
C LEU A 49 11.25 4.52 -11.39
N LYS A 50 10.61 5.30 -12.25
CA LYS A 50 11.29 6.03 -13.33
C LYS A 50 11.92 7.34 -12.86
N ASN A 51 11.18 8.10 -12.06
CA ASN A 51 11.49 9.44 -11.57
C ASN A 51 10.58 9.78 -10.37
N ASP A 52 10.74 10.97 -9.81
CA ASP A 52 9.99 11.46 -8.65
C ASP A 52 8.48 11.53 -8.92
N ALA A 53 8.06 11.91 -10.13
CA ALA A 53 6.64 11.92 -10.52
C ALA A 53 6.02 10.51 -10.53
N ASP A 54 6.73 9.50 -11.04
CA ASP A 54 6.28 8.10 -10.98
C ASP A 54 6.23 7.61 -9.52
N LEU A 55 7.22 7.96 -8.68
CA LEU A 55 7.18 7.65 -7.24
C LEU A 55 5.97 8.29 -6.56
N ALA A 56 5.71 9.58 -6.78
CA ALA A 56 4.56 10.30 -6.24
C ALA A 56 3.25 9.63 -6.64
N LEU A 57 3.08 9.34 -7.93
CA LEU A 57 1.88 8.68 -8.45
C LEU A 57 1.70 7.29 -7.85
N GLN A 58 2.76 6.46 -7.82
CA GLN A 58 2.66 5.11 -7.26
C GLN A 58 2.36 5.13 -5.76
N ALA A 59 2.93 6.09 -5.01
CA ALA A 59 2.65 6.25 -3.58
C ALA A 59 1.20 6.70 -3.34
N ALA A 60 0.73 7.70 -4.10
CA ALA A 60 -0.66 8.17 -4.02
C ALA A 60 -1.67 7.04 -4.29
N LEU A 61 -1.45 6.27 -5.37
CA LEU A 61 -2.30 5.12 -5.70
C LEU A 61 -2.24 4.03 -4.62
N HIS A 62 -1.09 3.85 -3.97
CA HIS A 62 -0.93 2.87 -2.90
C HIS A 62 -1.66 3.26 -1.61
N PHE A 63 -1.64 4.54 -1.24
CA PHE A 63 -2.33 5.03 -0.04
C PHE A 63 -3.85 5.08 -0.23
N ASP A 64 -4.33 5.34 -1.45
CA ASP A 64 -5.75 5.19 -1.76
C ASP A 64 -6.12 3.71 -1.86
N TRP A 65 -6.50 3.12 -0.73
CA TRP A 65 -6.92 1.72 -0.64
C TRP A 65 -8.05 1.34 -1.61
N TYR A 66 -8.87 2.29 -2.07
CA TYR A 66 -9.96 2.00 -2.99
C TYR A 66 -9.51 1.85 -4.43
N THR A 67 -8.28 2.22 -4.79
CA THR A 67 -7.73 1.97 -6.13
C THR A 67 -7.83 0.49 -6.48
N HIS A 68 -7.61 -0.45 -5.54
CA HIS A 68 -7.83 -1.89 -5.79
C HIS A 68 -9.24 -2.26 -6.22
N THR A 69 -10.23 -1.53 -5.74
CA THR A 69 -11.64 -1.82 -6.01
C THR A 69 -12.14 -1.20 -7.30
N TYR A 70 -11.64 -0.02 -7.67
CA TYR A 70 -12.05 0.67 -8.89
C TYR A 70 -11.16 0.30 -10.09
N GLU A 71 -9.86 0.08 -9.87
CA GLU A 71 -8.85 -0.23 -10.89
C GLU A 71 -8.64 -1.72 -11.15
N ALA A 72 -9.53 -2.60 -10.70
CA ALA A 72 -9.63 -3.94 -11.31
C ALA A 72 -9.84 -3.86 -12.83
N THR A 73 -10.27 -2.68 -13.33
CA THR A 73 -10.37 -2.31 -14.74
C THR A 73 -9.06 -1.84 -15.38
N LEU A 74 -8.06 -1.41 -14.61
CA LEU A 74 -6.77 -0.87 -15.10
C LEU A 74 -5.58 -1.80 -14.84
N ASP A 75 -5.78 -2.97 -14.21
CA ASP A 75 -4.73 -3.96 -13.86
C ASP A 75 -3.54 -3.36 -13.08
N TRP A 76 -3.79 -2.26 -12.35
CA TRP A 76 -2.76 -1.64 -11.53
C TRP A 76 -2.47 -2.48 -10.28
N LYS A 77 -1.18 -2.54 -9.92
CA LYS A 77 -0.66 -3.26 -8.76
C LYS A 77 0.41 -2.41 -8.11
N SER A 78 0.35 -2.25 -6.79
CA SER A 78 1.35 -1.47 -6.07
C SER A 78 2.72 -2.14 -6.12
N PRO A 79 3.79 -1.35 -6.31
CA PRO A 79 5.16 -1.81 -6.12
C PRO A 79 5.59 -1.79 -4.65
N PHE A 80 4.71 -1.36 -3.73
CA PHE A 80 5.01 -1.18 -2.31
C PHE A 80 4.39 -2.24 -1.41
N ILE A 81 5.05 -2.48 -0.27
CA ILE A 81 4.53 -3.23 0.85
C ILE A 81 4.51 -2.32 2.08
N SER A 82 3.33 -2.02 2.59
CA SER A 82 3.15 -1.28 3.84
C SER A 82 3.63 -2.08 5.05
N VAL A 83 4.41 -1.41 5.89
CA VAL A 83 4.77 -1.87 7.24
C VAL A 83 4.69 -0.72 8.22
N PHE A 84 4.65 -1.02 9.51
CA PHE A 84 4.48 -0.01 10.56
C PHE A 84 5.58 -0.13 11.62
N ASP A 85 6.09 0.98 12.16
CA ASP A 85 7.01 0.93 13.31
C ASP A 85 6.29 0.74 14.66
N ASN A 86 5.01 1.07 14.69
CA ASN A 86 4.16 0.93 15.86
C ASN A 86 3.31 -0.35 15.77
N LYS A 87 3.64 -1.34 16.61
CA LYS A 87 2.87 -2.59 16.72
C LYS A 87 1.38 -2.34 16.92
N ARG A 88 1.01 -1.43 17.82
CA ARG A 88 -0.39 -1.17 18.15
C ARG A 88 -1.14 -0.57 16.97
N HIS A 89 -0.50 0.28 16.19
CA HIS A 89 -1.07 0.80 14.94
C HIS A 89 -1.30 -0.34 13.95
N ALA A 90 -0.30 -1.19 13.71
CA ALA A 90 -0.42 -2.36 12.84
C ALA A 90 -1.57 -3.30 13.29
N GLU A 91 -1.67 -3.57 14.59
CA GLU A 91 -2.76 -4.38 15.15
C GLU A 91 -4.14 -3.76 14.90
N ASN A 92 -4.29 -2.46 15.17
CA ASN A 92 -5.54 -1.73 14.95
C ASN A 92 -5.92 -1.69 13.46
N TRP A 93 -4.93 -1.55 12.58
CA TRP A 93 -5.11 -1.61 11.14
C TRP A 93 -5.62 -2.99 10.71
N GLY A 94 -4.93 -4.05 11.14
CA GLY A 94 -5.32 -5.42 10.82
C GLY A 94 -6.70 -5.81 11.35
N LYS A 95 -7.11 -5.33 12.53
CA LYS A 95 -8.45 -5.58 13.09
C LYS A 95 -9.59 -5.03 12.23
N GLN A 96 -9.32 -4.07 11.36
CA GLN A 96 -10.31 -3.50 10.44
C GLN A 96 -10.43 -4.30 9.12
N ARG A 97 -9.65 -5.36 8.95
CA ARG A 97 -9.57 -6.14 7.71
C ARG A 97 -10.36 -7.43 7.78
N GLU A 98 -10.77 -7.91 6.61
CA GLU A 98 -11.42 -9.22 6.48
C GLU A 98 -10.42 -10.34 6.84
N ARG A 99 -10.90 -11.28 7.66
CA ARG A 99 -10.11 -12.43 8.12
C ARG A 99 -9.87 -13.45 6.99
N PRO A 100 -8.77 -14.22 7.03
CA PRO A 100 -7.73 -14.24 8.07
C PRO A 100 -6.79 -13.03 8.01
N VAL A 101 -6.30 -12.60 9.18
CA VAL A 101 -5.31 -11.52 9.31
C VAL A 101 -4.09 -12.05 10.06
N LEU A 102 -2.92 -11.87 9.47
CA LEU A 102 -1.63 -12.21 10.03
C LEU A 102 -0.83 -10.92 10.26
N LEU A 103 -0.01 -10.91 11.30
CA LEU A 103 0.90 -9.83 11.63
C LEU A 103 2.31 -10.41 11.73
N TYR A 104 3.26 -9.78 11.05
CA TYR A 104 4.65 -10.21 10.99
C TYR A 104 5.54 -9.18 11.65
N GLU A 105 6.45 -9.65 12.50
CA GLU A 105 7.53 -8.84 13.05
C GLU A 105 8.76 -8.94 12.16
N ILE A 106 9.32 -7.78 11.78
CA ILE A 106 10.45 -7.64 10.87
C ILE A 106 11.61 -7.00 11.62
N ASP A 107 12.75 -7.67 11.65
CA ASP A 107 14.03 -7.13 12.10
C ASP A 107 14.74 -6.42 10.94
N THR A 108 14.76 -5.08 10.99
CA THR A 108 15.33 -4.27 9.92
C THR A 108 16.85 -4.26 9.93
N THR A 109 17.49 -4.70 11.02
CA THR A 109 18.96 -4.78 11.10
C THR A 109 19.54 -5.86 10.19
N GLN A 110 18.68 -6.76 9.70
CA GLN A 110 19.03 -7.83 8.77
C GLN A 110 18.85 -7.43 7.30
N LEU A 111 18.32 -6.24 6.99
CA LEU A 111 18.06 -5.83 5.61
C LEU A 111 19.34 -5.78 4.77
N SER A 112 19.22 -6.18 3.51
CA SER A 112 20.31 -5.99 2.54
C SER A 112 20.43 -4.49 2.23
N PRO A 113 21.64 -3.92 2.09
CA PRO A 113 21.81 -2.51 1.71
C PRO A 113 21.09 -2.09 0.42
N GLU A 114 20.70 -3.04 -0.43
CA GLU A 114 19.94 -2.82 -1.67
C GLU A 114 18.42 -2.68 -1.44
N THR A 115 17.92 -2.99 -0.24
CA THR A 115 16.50 -2.84 0.06
C THR A 115 16.13 -1.36 0.16
N VAL A 116 15.14 -0.94 -0.62
CA VAL A 116 14.67 0.44 -0.63
C VAL A 116 13.42 0.55 0.24
N VAL A 117 13.44 1.50 1.18
CA VAL A 117 12.33 1.78 2.09
C VAL A 117 12.08 3.29 2.10
N PHE A 118 10.81 3.68 2.03
CA PHE A 118 10.39 5.09 2.11
C PHE A 118 9.57 5.34 3.38
N SER A 119 9.65 6.57 3.91
CA SER A 119 8.75 7.04 4.98
C SER A 119 7.48 7.56 4.34
N ALA A 120 6.31 7.08 4.76
CA ALA A 120 5.05 7.60 4.24
C ALA A 120 4.90 9.10 4.56
N VAL A 121 5.35 9.54 5.74
CA VAL A 121 5.35 10.97 6.13
C VAL A 121 6.21 11.80 5.19
N GLU A 122 7.43 11.35 4.89
CA GLU A 122 8.33 12.09 4.01
C GLU A 122 7.81 12.13 2.58
N LEU A 123 7.24 11.03 2.06
CA LEU A 123 6.60 11.02 0.74
C LEU A 123 5.42 12.00 0.68
N CYS A 124 4.56 12.03 1.70
CA CYS A 124 3.44 12.96 1.74
C CYS A 124 3.93 14.42 1.82
N GLY A 125 4.98 14.69 2.60
CA GLY A 125 5.58 16.01 2.74
C GLY A 125 6.31 16.49 1.49
N ALA A 126 7.02 15.60 0.80
CA ALA A 126 7.79 15.92 -0.41
C ALA A 126 6.89 16.28 -1.59
N PHE A 127 5.77 15.55 -1.76
CA PHE A 127 4.89 15.74 -2.92
C PHE A 127 3.68 16.63 -2.64
N GLY A 128 3.36 16.95 -1.38
CA GLY A 128 2.35 17.96 -0.99
C GLY A 128 0.89 17.67 -1.35
N GLU A 129 0.64 16.78 -2.31
CA GLU A 129 -0.67 16.43 -2.85
C GLU A 129 -1.22 15.10 -2.33
N ILE A 130 -0.39 14.33 -1.62
CA ILE A 130 -0.76 13.01 -1.09
C ILE A 130 -1.39 13.19 0.30
N ASP A 131 -2.71 13.06 0.38
CA ASP A 131 -3.45 13.04 1.65
C ASP A 131 -3.50 11.62 2.21
N HIS A 132 -2.64 11.33 3.19
CA HIS A 132 -2.62 10.06 3.90
C HIS A 132 -2.61 10.28 5.43
N PRO A 133 -3.78 10.39 6.07
CA PRO A 133 -3.87 10.75 7.49
C PRO A 133 -3.30 9.70 8.46
N TRP A 134 -2.92 8.52 7.95
CA TRP A 134 -2.34 7.43 8.74
C TRP A 134 -0.85 7.22 8.49
N ALA A 135 -0.17 8.18 7.82
CA ALA A 135 1.22 8.07 7.43
C ALA A 135 2.23 7.98 8.58
N GLU A 136 1.89 8.47 9.79
CA GLU A 136 2.84 8.73 10.90
C GLU A 136 3.73 7.53 11.25
N ASP A 137 3.15 6.33 11.30
CA ASP A 137 3.87 5.10 11.66
C ASP A 137 4.17 4.22 10.43
N GLU A 138 3.86 4.65 9.20
CA GLU A 138 3.90 3.79 8.01
C GLU A 138 5.17 3.97 7.17
N PHE A 139 5.73 2.84 6.75
CA PHE A 139 6.89 2.73 5.86
C PHE A 139 6.54 1.87 4.66
N LEU A 140 7.11 2.19 3.50
CA LEU A 140 6.87 1.48 2.25
C LEU A 140 8.13 0.77 1.79
N PHE A 141 8.12 -0.56 1.84
CA PHE A 141 9.16 -1.36 1.18
C PHE A 141 8.91 -1.40 -0.32
N LEU A 142 9.91 -1.06 -1.11
CA LEU A 142 9.85 -1.23 -2.57
C LEU A 142 10.13 -2.69 -2.92
N ASN A 143 9.26 -3.27 -3.73
CA ASN A 143 9.33 -4.60 -4.33
C ASN A 143 9.26 -5.80 -3.38
N SER A 144 10.02 -5.87 -2.28
CA SER A 144 10.06 -7.08 -1.45
C SER A 144 10.60 -6.89 -0.04
N ILE A 145 10.21 -7.81 0.85
CA ILE A 145 10.76 -8.02 2.19
C ILE A 145 11.36 -9.43 2.22
N PRO A 146 12.67 -9.59 2.44
CA PRO A 146 13.30 -10.92 2.49
C PRO A 146 12.84 -11.78 3.67
N SER A 147 12.78 -13.11 3.48
CA SER A 147 12.32 -14.07 4.51
C SER A 147 13.12 -14.06 5.80
N TYR A 148 14.44 -13.87 5.69
CA TYR A 148 15.34 -13.89 6.84
C TYR A 148 15.14 -12.70 7.79
N CYS A 149 14.40 -11.66 7.37
CA CYS A 149 14.09 -10.52 8.23
C CYS A 149 12.92 -10.80 9.18
N PHE A 150 12.12 -11.85 9.00
CA PHE A 150 11.00 -12.13 9.89
C PHE A 150 11.44 -12.84 11.16
N VAL A 151 11.00 -12.29 12.29
CA VAL A 151 11.30 -12.80 13.64
C VAL A 151 10.14 -13.61 14.19
N ALA A 152 8.91 -13.15 13.95
CA ALA A 152 7.71 -13.77 14.49
C ALA A 152 6.50 -13.55 13.57
N GLU A 153 5.57 -14.50 13.61
CA GLU A 153 4.24 -14.40 13.00
C GLU A 153 3.19 -14.47 14.10
N TYR A 154 2.13 -13.67 13.95
CA TYR A 154 0.98 -13.65 14.84
C TYR A 154 -0.29 -13.79 14.02
N CYS A 155 -1.22 -14.64 14.48
CA CYS A 155 -2.54 -14.80 13.87
C CYS A 155 -3.60 -14.06 14.69
N LEU A 156 -4.48 -13.31 14.02
CA LEU A 156 -5.62 -12.67 14.66
C LEU A 156 -6.73 -13.70 14.92
N CYS A 157 -6.87 -14.09 16.18
CA CYS A 157 -7.90 -15.02 16.66
C CYS A 157 -8.90 -14.26 17.55
N GLY A 158 -10.09 -13.96 17.02
CA GLY A 158 -10.98 -13.01 17.68
C GLY A 158 -10.36 -11.60 17.61
N ASP A 159 -10.15 -10.98 18.77
CA ASP A 159 -9.58 -9.62 18.88
C ASP A 159 -8.13 -9.61 19.37
N LEU A 160 -7.51 -10.79 19.47
CA LEU A 160 -6.17 -10.99 20.00
C LEU A 160 -5.24 -11.56 18.94
N TYR A 161 -4.02 -11.00 18.87
CA TYR A 161 -2.93 -11.58 18.10
C TYR A 161 -2.24 -12.65 18.94
N ILE A 162 -2.25 -13.88 18.43
CA ILE A 162 -1.62 -15.04 19.06
C ILE A 162 -0.37 -15.40 18.26
N GLN A 163 0.78 -15.34 18.90
CA GLN A 163 2.05 -15.72 18.28
C GLN A 163 1.99 -17.17 17.81
N GLN A 164 2.34 -17.39 16.55
CA GLN A 164 2.50 -18.71 15.97
C GLN A 164 3.97 -19.14 16.11
N PRO A 165 4.25 -20.45 16.21
CA PRO A 165 5.61 -20.95 16.06
C PRO A 165 6.11 -20.55 14.66
N TYR A 166 7.14 -19.70 14.60
CA TYR A 166 7.74 -19.35 13.31
C TYR A 166 8.58 -20.54 12.82
N ILE A 167 8.09 -21.26 11.81
CA ILE A 167 8.80 -22.38 11.20
C ILE A 167 9.62 -21.82 10.04
N SER A 168 10.88 -21.47 10.29
CA SER A 168 11.79 -20.92 9.28
C SER A 168 12.26 -21.95 8.22
N ASP A 169 11.90 -23.23 8.39
CA ASP A 169 12.52 -24.36 7.67
C ASP A 169 11.95 -24.62 6.28
N GLY A 170 11.77 -23.56 5.47
CA GLY A 170 11.45 -23.69 4.05
C GLY A 170 10.14 -24.40 3.75
N VAL A 171 9.22 -24.47 4.72
CA VAL A 171 7.87 -25.00 4.50
C VAL A 171 7.06 -23.93 3.81
N ASP A 172 6.61 -24.26 2.60
CA ASP A 172 5.77 -23.46 1.72
C ASP A 172 4.68 -22.67 2.49
N LEU A 173 4.87 -21.35 2.59
CA LEU A 173 3.91 -20.38 3.14
C LEU A 173 2.57 -20.40 2.38
N GLY A 174 2.49 -21.09 1.23
CA GLY A 174 1.26 -21.39 0.50
C GLY A 174 0.34 -22.42 1.17
N THR A 175 0.78 -23.13 2.22
CA THR A 175 -0.03 -24.20 2.85
C THR A 175 -1.00 -23.71 3.94
N PHE A 176 -1.24 -22.41 4.06
CA PHE A 176 -2.27 -21.87 4.97
C PHE A 176 -3.71 -22.33 4.59
N SER A 177 -3.90 -23.00 3.46
CA SER A 177 -5.17 -23.68 3.13
C SER A 177 -5.44 -24.97 3.92
N ARG A 178 -4.56 -25.40 4.85
CA ARG A 178 -4.71 -26.70 5.55
C ARG A 178 -4.59 -26.68 7.07
N LEU A 179 -4.77 -25.55 7.74
CA LEU A 179 -5.23 -25.64 9.13
C LEU A 179 -6.70 -26.06 9.10
N PRO A 180 -7.11 -27.16 9.75
CA PRO A 180 -8.52 -27.48 9.91
C PRO A 180 -9.13 -26.37 10.78
N MET A 181 -9.72 -25.36 10.14
CA MET A 181 -10.57 -24.33 10.75
C MET A 181 -11.91 -24.95 11.18
N SER A 182 -11.86 -26.11 11.85
CA SER A 182 -12.97 -26.73 12.55
C SER A 182 -12.82 -26.48 14.05
N VAL A 183 -12.58 -25.22 14.43
CA VAL A 183 -12.97 -24.75 15.75
C VAL A 183 -14.31 -24.07 15.52
N GLY A 184 -15.39 -24.71 15.98
CA GLY A 184 -16.76 -24.26 15.77
C GLY A 184 -16.93 -22.80 16.21
N LEU A 185 -16.96 -21.90 15.24
CA LEU A 185 -17.44 -20.54 15.45
C LEU A 185 -18.94 -20.64 15.77
N PRO A 186 -19.43 -19.97 16.83
CA PRO A 186 -20.87 -19.85 17.04
C PRO A 186 -21.48 -19.17 15.82
N ALA A 187 -22.57 -19.74 15.30
CA ALA A 187 -23.29 -19.25 14.14
C ALA A 187 -23.55 -17.74 14.29
N SER A 188 -22.93 -16.95 13.43
CA SER A 188 -23.18 -15.51 13.34
C SER A 188 -24.60 -15.27 12.84
N ASP A 189 -25.31 -14.42 13.58
CA ASP A 189 -26.69 -13.98 13.37
C ASP A 189 -26.92 -13.47 11.93
N PRO A 190 -27.90 -13.99 11.17
CA PRO A 190 -28.15 -13.63 9.78
C PRO A 190 -28.79 -12.24 9.58
N THR A 191 -28.81 -11.37 10.59
CA THR A 191 -29.54 -10.08 10.55
C THR A 191 -28.67 -8.82 10.43
N SER A 192 -27.41 -8.94 9.99
CA SER A 192 -26.58 -7.74 9.73
C SER A 192 -27.04 -7.00 8.45
N PRO A 193 -27.45 -5.71 8.52
CA PRO A 193 -28.11 -4.99 7.42
C PRO A 193 -27.13 -4.40 6.38
N ALA A 194 -25.90 -4.93 6.26
CA ALA A 194 -24.86 -4.34 5.42
C ALA A 194 -24.79 -4.92 3.98
N ARG A 195 -25.84 -5.57 3.47
CA ARG A 195 -25.73 -6.38 2.24
C ARG A 195 -26.79 -6.16 1.16
N GLU A 196 -27.27 -4.94 1.00
CA GLU A 196 -28.25 -4.67 -0.06
C GLU A 196 -28.14 -3.28 -0.70
N GLN A 197 -26.99 -2.93 -1.31
CA GLN A 197 -26.91 -1.92 -2.38
C GLN A 197 -25.70 -2.17 -3.29
N LEU A 198 -25.80 -3.15 -4.20
CA LEU A 198 -24.93 -3.23 -5.39
C LEU A 198 -25.73 -3.93 -6.49
N ARG A 199 -26.58 -3.16 -7.17
CA ARG A 199 -27.21 -3.56 -8.43
C ARG A 199 -26.54 -2.79 -9.58
N GLU A 200 -26.01 -3.58 -10.50
CA GLU A 200 -25.86 -3.35 -11.94
C GLU A 200 -25.26 -2.01 -12.39
N LEU A 201 -23.96 -2.03 -12.71
CA LEU A 201 -23.33 -1.06 -13.62
C LEU A 201 -22.82 -1.79 -14.87
N PRO A 202 -22.92 -1.15 -16.05
CA PRO A 202 -22.59 -1.77 -17.33
C PRO A 202 -21.08 -1.91 -17.51
N THR A 203 -20.65 -3.08 -17.96
CA THR A 203 -19.29 -3.38 -18.40
C THR A 203 -19.01 -2.67 -19.73
N ALA A 204 -18.20 -1.62 -19.70
CA ALA A 204 -17.51 -1.08 -20.86
C ALA A 204 -16.03 -1.42 -20.74
N SER A 205 -15.53 -2.19 -21.70
CA SER A 205 -14.12 -2.55 -21.84
C SER A 205 -13.42 -1.58 -22.78
N ALA A 206 -12.38 -0.91 -22.31
CA ALA A 206 -11.28 -0.38 -23.13
C ALA A 206 -10.09 -0.06 -22.23
N SER A 207 -8.93 -0.59 -22.55
CA SER A 207 -7.63 -0.27 -21.95
C SER A 207 -6.64 0.03 -23.06
N THR A 208 -5.97 1.18 -22.96
CA THR A 208 -4.75 1.49 -23.74
C THR A 208 -3.71 2.09 -22.81
N GLU A 209 -2.42 1.80 -23.06
CA GLU A 209 -1.28 2.40 -22.33
C GLU A 209 -1.35 3.94 -22.31
N ASP A 210 -2.00 4.54 -23.32
CA ASP A 210 -2.28 5.97 -23.42
C ASP A 210 -3.07 6.53 -22.22
N ASP A 211 -3.91 5.74 -21.54
CA ASP A 211 -4.72 6.24 -20.41
C ASP A 211 -3.87 6.47 -19.15
N VAL A 212 -2.84 5.63 -18.94
CA VAL A 212 -1.89 5.79 -17.83
C VAL A 212 -0.97 6.96 -18.11
N ASP A 213 -0.48 7.10 -19.34
CA ASP A 213 0.36 8.25 -19.71
C ASP A 213 -0.44 9.56 -19.65
N ASN A 214 -1.73 9.55 -20.01
CA ASN A 214 -2.61 10.71 -19.82
C ASN A 214 -2.86 11.04 -18.34
N LEU A 215 -2.96 10.04 -17.47
CA LEU A 215 -3.07 10.27 -16.02
C LEU A 215 -1.78 10.86 -15.45
N VAL A 216 -0.63 10.30 -15.83
CA VAL A 216 0.70 10.80 -15.47
C VAL A 216 0.89 12.24 -15.96
N ASN A 217 0.51 12.53 -17.21
CA ASN A 217 0.59 13.87 -17.77
C ASN A 217 -0.36 14.84 -17.08
N SER A 218 -1.60 14.42 -16.77
CA SER A 218 -2.54 15.23 -15.99
C SER A 218 -2.03 15.50 -14.57
N PHE A 219 -1.29 14.57 -13.98
CA PHE A 219 -0.67 14.73 -12.66
C PHE A 219 0.54 15.68 -12.76
N ASN A 220 1.40 15.53 -13.77
CA ASN A 220 2.52 16.43 -14.04
C ASN A 220 2.06 17.87 -14.36
N ASP A 221 0.95 18.03 -15.09
CA ASP A 221 0.34 19.32 -15.39
C ASP A 221 -0.19 20.01 -14.12
N ALA A 222 -0.64 19.25 -13.12
CA ALA A 222 -1.03 19.78 -11.81
C ALA A 222 0.19 20.27 -11.01
N LEU A 223 1.33 19.57 -11.12
CA LEU A 223 2.58 19.89 -10.44
C LEU A 223 3.35 21.09 -11.04
N HIS A 224 3.01 21.55 -12.24
CA HIS A 224 3.72 22.64 -12.95
C HIS A 224 3.02 24.02 -12.93
N LEU A 225 2.08 24.25 -11.99
CA LEU A 225 1.48 25.57 -11.78
C LEU A 225 2.38 26.52 -10.96
N ASP A 226 3.54 26.86 -11.50
CA ASP A 226 4.31 28.04 -11.06
C ASP A 226 5.02 28.71 -12.25
N ASP A 227 4.26 29.53 -12.98
CA ASP A 227 4.77 30.77 -13.58
C ASP A 227 3.61 31.74 -13.84
N ALA A 228 3.53 32.78 -13.01
CA ALA A 228 2.50 33.82 -13.09
C ALA A 228 2.71 34.75 -14.30
N PRO A 229 1.64 35.42 -14.76
CA PRO A 229 1.54 36.81 -14.33
C PRO A 229 0.15 37.17 -13.80
N THR A 230 0.16 37.77 -12.61
CA THR A 230 -0.87 38.62 -11.98
C THR A 230 -2.33 38.52 -12.44
N ARG A 231 -3.18 38.17 -11.44
CA ARG A 231 -4.51 38.74 -11.17
C ARG A 231 -5.71 38.09 -11.87
N LYS A 232 -6.29 37.08 -11.21
CA LYS A 232 -7.55 37.13 -10.45
C LYS A 232 -7.66 35.83 -9.65
N SER A 233 -7.99 35.93 -8.37
CA SER A 233 -8.28 34.79 -7.50
C SER A 233 -9.44 33.99 -8.10
N SER A 234 -9.10 32.86 -8.72
CA SER A 234 -9.99 31.71 -8.87
C SER A 234 -9.35 30.63 -8.00
N THR A 235 -9.98 30.35 -6.86
CA THR A 235 -9.62 29.20 -6.03
C THR A 235 -10.04 27.94 -6.77
N SER A 236 -9.13 27.39 -7.58
CA SER A 236 -9.15 25.98 -7.93
C SER A 236 -8.85 25.19 -6.65
N GLY A 237 -9.68 24.20 -6.38
CA GLY A 237 -9.57 23.36 -5.19
C GLY A 237 -10.22 22.03 -5.48
N ILE A 238 -9.56 20.95 -5.08
CA ILE A 238 -10.07 19.60 -5.22
C ILE A 238 -11.26 19.48 -4.24
N ARG A 239 -12.46 19.24 -4.78
CA ARG A 239 -13.67 19.06 -3.98
C ARG A 239 -14.26 17.69 -4.20
N ARG A 240 -14.70 17.09 -3.10
CA ARG A 240 -15.44 15.84 -3.08
C ARG A 240 -16.94 16.12 -3.21
N GLY A 241 -17.60 15.53 -4.19
CA GLY A 241 -19.07 15.49 -4.22
C GLY A 241 -19.60 14.32 -5.04
N ASN A 242 -20.64 13.65 -4.51
CA ASN A 242 -21.26 12.44 -5.07
C ASN A 242 -20.31 11.27 -5.34
N GLY A 243 -19.22 11.14 -4.58
CA GLY A 243 -18.33 9.98 -4.67
C GLY A 243 -17.35 9.99 -5.85
N TYR A 244 -17.24 11.12 -6.57
CA TYR A 244 -16.24 11.33 -7.60
C TYR A 244 -15.37 12.54 -7.27
N TRP A 245 -14.13 12.51 -7.74
CA TRP A 245 -13.26 13.68 -7.79
C TRP A 245 -13.47 14.40 -9.11
N TYR A 246 -13.53 15.73 -9.06
CA TYR A 246 -13.49 16.55 -10.26
C TYR A 246 -12.66 17.79 -9.99
N ILE A 247 -11.85 18.14 -10.98
CA ILE A 247 -11.06 19.36 -11.01
C ILE A 247 -11.97 20.45 -11.59
N THR A 248 -12.25 21.49 -10.80
CA THR A 248 -12.99 22.67 -11.28
C THR A 248 -12.03 23.82 -11.53
N PHE A 249 -12.06 24.35 -12.76
CA PHE A 249 -11.31 25.53 -13.20
C PHE A 249 -12.00 26.84 -12.78
#